data_AF-A0A6I1DUQ3-F1
#
_entry.id   AF-A0A6I1DUQ3-F1
#
_cell.length_a   1.000
_cell.length_b   1.000
_cell.length_c   1.000
_cell.angle_alpha   90.00
_cell.angle_beta   90.00
_cell.angle_gamma   90.00
#
_symmetry.space_group_name_H-M   'P 1'
#
loop_
_entity.id
_entity.type
_entity.pdbx_description
1 polymer ?
#
loop_
_entity_poly.entity_id
_entity_poly.type
_entity_poly.pdbx_seq_one_letter_code
_entity_poly.pdbx_strand_id
1 'polypeptide(L)'
;MKFIYILIYFIVPFLVMSCWHREMEETVNLIINNGLDNHIELKFFKNGLPSGRKSISRLGKGEVFSDGDTNMGVQINGIFEADSIEVIFDNERIETHKLFYNEPVGNSLFDFSSYEKKGDTHTYTIDQKNYNNATPCEGPCY
;
A
#
# COMPACT_ATOMS: atom_id res chain seq x y z
N MET A 1 54.24 -3.75 1.05
CA MET A 1 53.22 -4.82 0.93
C MET A 1 52.03 -4.69 1.89
N LYS A 2 52.12 -4.08 3.08
CA LYS A 2 50.99 -3.96 4.03
C LYS A 2 49.92 -2.91 3.68
N PHE A 3 50.28 -1.87 2.91
CA PHE A 3 49.36 -0.77 2.57
C PHE A 3 48.27 -1.15 1.54
N ILE A 4 48.57 -2.08 0.62
CA ILE A 4 47.63 -2.54 -0.42
C ILE A 4 46.47 -3.32 0.21
N TYR A 5 46.73 -4.12 1.24
CA TYR A 5 45.70 -4.89 1.94
C TYR A 5 44.71 -4.01 2.71
N ILE A 6 45.14 -2.84 3.21
CA ILE A 6 44.28 -1.90 3.93
C ILE A 6 43.31 -1.18 2.98
N LEU A 7 43.77 -0.84 1.78
CA LEU A 7 42.95 -0.21 0.74
C LEU A 7 41.85 -1.14 0.22
N ILE A 8 42.17 -2.43 0.06
CA ILE A 8 41.18 -3.45 -0.36
C ILE A 8 40.08 -3.61 0.71
N TYR A 9 40.44 -3.57 2.00
CA TYR A 9 39.47 -3.69 3.10
C TYR A 9 38.44 -2.54 3.18
N PHE A 10 38.77 -1.36 2.66
CA PHE A 10 37.86 -0.21 2.63
C PHE A 10 37.00 -0.14 1.35
N ILE A 11 37.50 -0.65 0.22
CA ILE A 11 36.78 -0.60 -1.06
C ILE A 11 35.70 -1.69 -1.17
N VAL A 12 35.95 -2.87 -0.60
CA VAL A 12 34.99 -3.99 -0.63
C VAL A 12 33.65 -3.65 0.05
N PRO A 13 33.58 -3.10 1.27
CA PRO A 13 32.30 -2.75 1.90
C PRO A 13 31.52 -1.68 1.13
N PHE A 14 32.21 -0.73 0.48
CA PHE A 14 31.56 0.30 -0.34
C PHE A 14 30.87 -0.27 -1.59
N LEU A 15 31.47 -1.31 -2.20
CA LEU A 15 30.89 -1.97 -3.37
C LEU A 15 29.68 -2.86 -3.03
N VAL A 16 29.64 -3.49 -1.84
CA VAL A 16 28.47 -4.25 -1.41
C VAL A 16 27.30 -3.34 -0.99
N MET A 17 27.57 -2.13 -0.47
CA MET A 17 26.51 -1.16 -0.19
C MET A 17 25.90 -0.54 -1.46
N SER A 18 26.62 -0.49 -2.58
CA SER A 18 26.06 -0.01 -3.85
C SER A 18 25.15 -1.01 -4.56
N CYS A 19 25.09 -2.26 -4.10
CA CYS A 19 24.12 -3.26 -4.55
C CYS A 19 22.82 -3.26 -3.71
N TRP A 20 22.65 -2.31 -2.78
CA TRP A 20 21.40 -2.16 -2.04
C TRP A 20 20.35 -1.51 -2.95
N HIS A 21 19.72 -2.37 -3.76
CA HIS A 21 18.37 -2.29 -4.31
C HIS A 21 17.88 -0.89 -4.70
N ARG A 22 18.37 -0.43 -5.86
CA ARG A 22 17.86 0.74 -6.59
C ARG A 22 16.64 0.34 -7.43
N GLU A 23 15.65 -0.32 -6.83
CA GLU A 23 14.37 -0.67 -7.48
C GLU A 23 13.21 0.26 -7.04
N MET A 24 13.46 1.20 -6.13
CA MET A 24 12.44 2.10 -5.57
C MET A 24 12.18 3.38 -6.40
N GLU A 25 12.70 3.45 -7.63
CA GLU A 25 12.56 4.63 -8.52
C GLU A 25 11.78 4.32 -9.82
N GLU A 26 11.22 3.12 -9.96
CA GLU A 26 10.22 2.86 -11.00
C GLU A 26 8.87 3.37 -10.50
N THR A 27 8.25 4.30 -11.23
CA THR A 27 6.89 4.76 -10.98
C THR A 27 5.92 3.60 -11.19
N VAL A 28 5.73 2.77 -10.15
CA VAL A 28 4.84 1.61 -10.23
C VAL A 28 3.40 2.11 -10.33
N ASN A 29 2.72 1.74 -11.41
CA ASN A 29 1.29 2.04 -11.55
C ASN A 29 0.50 1.11 -10.64
N LEU A 30 0.24 1.56 -9.41
CA LEU A 30 -0.65 0.86 -8.49
C LEU A 30 -2.11 1.17 -8.86
N ILE A 31 -3.02 0.22 -8.65
CA ILE A 31 -4.46 0.40 -8.81
C ILE A 31 -5.12 -0.32 -7.64
N ILE A 32 -6.08 0.34 -6.98
CA ILE A 32 -6.99 -0.31 -6.03
C ILE A 32 -8.37 -0.35 -6.65
N ASN A 33 -8.99 -1.53 -6.68
CA ASN A 33 -10.31 -1.79 -7.22
C ASN A 33 -11.27 -2.23 -6.10
N ASN A 34 -12.50 -1.74 -6.12
CA ASN A 34 -13.58 -2.30 -5.32
C ASN A 34 -14.15 -3.55 -6.02
N GLY A 35 -13.87 -4.74 -5.49
CA GLY A 35 -14.43 -6.01 -5.99
C GLY A 35 -15.83 -6.32 -5.46
N LEU A 36 -16.38 -5.49 -4.58
CA LEU A 36 -17.62 -5.69 -3.84
C LEU A 36 -18.68 -4.65 -4.21
N ASP A 37 -19.94 -4.95 -3.88
CA ASP A 37 -21.05 -4.01 -4.02
C ASP A 37 -21.19 -3.05 -2.83
N ASN A 38 -20.33 -3.20 -1.81
CA ASN A 38 -20.29 -2.35 -0.63
C ASN A 38 -19.76 -0.95 -0.95
N HIS A 39 -20.19 0.05 -0.18
CA HIS A 39 -19.52 1.32 -0.11
C HIS A 39 -18.21 1.14 0.67
N ILE A 40 -17.09 1.50 0.04
CA ILE A 40 -15.76 1.35 0.64
C ILE A 40 -15.09 2.71 0.73
N GLU A 41 -14.57 3.00 1.93
CA GLU A 41 -13.80 4.19 2.22
C GLU A 41 -12.37 3.80 2.62
N LEU A 42 -11.38 4.47 2.04
CA LEU A 42 -9.96 4.32 2.37
C LEU A 42 -9.48 5.55 3.13
N LYS A 43 -9.06 5.34 4.39
CA LYS A 43 -8.40 6.35 5.22
C LYS A 43 -6.93 6.03 5.38
N PHE A 44 -6.08 7.04 5.18
CA PHE A 44 -4.63 6.89 5.19
C PHE A 44 -4.07 7.57 6.45
N PHE A 45 -3.15 6.91 7.15
CA PHE A 45 -2.59 7.40 8.40
C PHE A 45 -1.06 7.35 8.37
N LYS A 46 -0.45 8.26 9.12
CA LYS A 46 0.99 8.33 9.39
C LYS A 46 1.20 8.71 10.85
N ASN A 47 1.93 7.87 11.58
CA ASN A 47 2.15 7.98 13.02
C ASN A 47 0.83 8.13 13.80
N GLY A 48 -0.22 7.42 13.37
CA GLY A 48 -1.55 7.47 13.99
C GLY A 48 -2.37 8.75 13.73
N LEU A 49 -1.88 9.67 12.90
CA LEU A 49 -2.62 10.84 12.45
C LEU A 49 -3.07 10.65 11.00
N PRO A 50 -4.22 11.19 10.58
CA PRO A 50 -4.58 11.23 9.17
C PRO A 50 -3.43 11.80 8.36
N SER A 51 -2.97 11.06 7.34
CA SER A 51 -2.00 11.59 6.40
C SER A 51 -2.63 12.76 5.65
N GLY A 52 -1.85 13.67 5.06
CA GLY A 52 -2.38 14.90 4.44
C GLY A 52 -3.40 14.70 3.30
N ARG A 53 -3.78 13.47 2.97
CA ARG A 53 -4.80 13.11 1.97
C ARG A 53 -6.19 13.04 2.59
N LYS A 54 -7.18 13.52 1.84
CA LYS A 54 -8.59 13.29 2.15
C LYS A 54 -8.91 11.82 1.97
N SER A 55 -9.77 11.30 2.83
CA SER A 55 -10.38 9.98 2.67
C SER A 55 -10.94 9.80 1.25
N ILE A 56 -10.72 8.62 0.64
CA ILE A 56 -11.18 8.30 -0.72
C ILE A 56 -12.27 7.24 -0.61
N SER A 57 -13.49 7.57 -1.06
CA SER A 57 -14.63 6.65 -1.03
C SER A 57 -15.11 6.24 -2.42
N ARG A 58 -15.64 5.02 -2.53
CA ARG A 58 -16.23 4.41 -3.73
C ARG A 58 -17.48 3.63 -3.36
N LEU A 59 -18.49 3.67 -4.21
CA LEU A 59 -19.84 3.17 -3.94
C LEU A 59 -20.13 1.79 -4.56
N GLY A 60 -19.33 1.30 -5.51
CA GLY A 60 -19.73 0.09 -6.24
C GLY A 60 -18.62 -0.78 -6.81
N LYS A 61 -19.01 -1.98 -7.21
CA LYS A 61 -18.15 -3.00 -7.79
C LYS A 61 -17.55 -2.54 -9.12
N GLY A 62 -16.25 -2.77 -9.28
CA GLY A 62 -15.48 -2.34 -10.44
C GLY A 62 -15.06 -0.87 -10.40
N GLU A 63 -15.42 -0.13 -9.34
CA GLU A 63 -14.92 1.22 -9.16
C GLU A 63 -13.47 1.21 -8.72
N VAL A 64 -12.69 2.03 -9.42
CA VAL A 64 -11.27 2.21 -9.15
C VAL A 64 -11.12 3.45 -8.28
N PHE A 65 -10.38 3.31 -7.17
CA PHE A 65 -10.02 4.46 -6.36
C PHE A 65 -9.13 5.38 -7.23
N SER A 66 -9.21 6.70 -7.10
CA SER A 66 -8.27 7.64 -7.74
C SER A 66 -8.00 8.84 -6.84
N ASP A 67 -6.75 9.32 -6.83
CA ASP A 67 -6.32 10.55 -6.15
C ASP A 67 -6.22 11.67 -7.19
N GLY A 68 -7.38 12.11 -7.69
CA GLY A 68 -7.51 13.17 -8.71
C GLY A 68 -8.26 12.76 -9.99
N ASP A 69 -8.33 13.72 -10.93
CA ASP A 69 -9.05 13.70 -12.22
C ASP A 69 -8.41 12.80 -13.30
N THR A 70 -7.53 11.88 -12.92
CA THR A 70 -6.97 10.93 -13.88
C THR A 70 -7.89 9.71 -13.98
N ASN A 71 -8.41 9.45 -15.18
CA ASN A 71 -9.10 8.19 -15.55
C ASN A 71 -8.20 6.95 -15.44
N MET A 72 -6.97 7.11 -15.00
CA MET A 72 -6.04 6.03 -14.64
C MET A 72 -6.15 5.87 -13.12
N GLY A 73 -6.39 4.64 -12.66
CA GLY A 73 -6.58 4.32 -11.24
C GLY A 73 -5.49 4.87 -10.32
N VAL A 74 -5.75 4.90 -9.00
CA VAL A 74 -4.89 5.63 -8.05
C VAL A 74 -3.42 5.31 -8.29
N GLN A 75 -2.65 6.25 -8.85
CA GLN A 75 -1.20 6.24 -8.69
C GLN A 75 -0.92 6.60 -7.23
N ILE A 76 -0.97 5.64 -6.30
CA ILE A 76 -0.85 5.95 -4.87
C ILE A 76 0.62 6.12 -4.52
N ASN A 77 1.17 7.28 -4.89
CA ASN A 77 2.35 7.80 -4.19
C ASN A 77 2.08 7.87 -2.66
N GLY A 78 0.82 7.97 -2.25
CA GLY A 78 0.38 8.01 -0.85
C GLY A 78 0.35 6.69 -0.08
N ILE A 79 0.34 5.51 -0.72
CA ILE A 79 0.61 4.25 0.01
C ILE A 79 2.02 4.37 0.61
N PHE A 80 2.98 4.92 -0.15
CA PHE A 80 4.34 5.12 0.33
C PHE A 80 4.47 6.21 1.40
N GLU A 81 3.48 7.08 1.57
CA GLU A 81 3.49 8.14 2.59
C GLU A 81 2.80 7.74 3.89
N ALA A 82 1.96 6.71 3.85
CA ALA A 82 1.22 6.16 4.99
C ALA A 82 1.99 5.02 5.66
N ASP A 83 1.84 4.87 6.98
CA ASP A 83 2.27 3.66 7.70
C ASP A 83 1.12 2.71 7.99
N SER A 84 -0.12 3.19 7.82
CA SER A 84 -1.33 2.43 8.00
C SER A 84 -2.46 2.94 7.11
N ILE A 85 -3.31 2.01 6.66
CA ILE A 85 -4.48 2.29 5.83
C ILE A 85 -5.65 1.53 6.42
N GLU A 86 -6.76 2.23 6.64
CA GLU A 86 -8.01 1.62 7.07
C GLU A 86 -8.95 1.50 5.88
N VAL A 87 -9.45 0.29 5.64
CA VAL A 87 -10.51 0.00 4.68
C VAL A 87 -11.80 -0.15 5.44
N ILE A 88 -12.74 0.76 5.21
CA ILE A 88 -14.02 0.84 5.91
C ILE A 88 -15.13 0.40 4.96
N PHE A 89 -15.89 -0.60 5.38
CA PHE A 89 -17.01 -1.17 4.63
C PHE A 89 -18.33 -0.68 5.20
N ASP A 90 -19.13 -0.01 4.37
CA ASP A 90 -20.46 0.53 4.67
C ASP A 90 -20.54 1.36 5.97
N ASN A 91 -19.41 1.88 6.43
CA ASN A 91 -19.28 2.54 7.74
C ASN A 91 -19.62 1.63 8.95
N GLU A 92 -19.58 0.31 8.78
CA GLU A 92 -19.94 -0.70 9.78
C GLU A 92 -18.78 -1.61 10.17
N ARG A 93 -17.79 -1.79 9.29
CA ARG A 93 -16.63 -2.69 9.53
C ARG A 93 -15.34 -2.05 9.06
N ILE A 94 -14.24 -2.40 9.71
CA ILE A 94 -12.91 -1.88 9.39
C ILE A 94 -11.85 -3.00 9.29
N GLU A 95 -11.05 -2.97 8.23
CA GLU A 95 -9.82 -3.76 8.11
C GLU A 95 -8.61 -2.80 8.08
N THR A 96 -7.65 -3.01 8.97
CA THR A 96 -6.46 -2.16 9.08
C THR A 96 -5.26 -2.83 8.43
N HIS A 97 -4.66 -2.15 7.46
CA HIS A 97 -3.40 -2.51 6.85
C HIS A 97 -2.26 -1.74 7.53
N LYS A 98 -1.14 -2.41 7.82
CA LYS A 98 0.02 -1.78 8.46
C LYS A 98 1.31 -2.11 7.73
N LEU A 99 2.09 -1.08 7.39
CA LEU A 99 3.32 -1.20 6.61
C LEU A 99 4.39 -2.07 7.30
N PHE A 100 4.62 -1.87 8.60
CA PHE A 100 5.73 -2.54 9.30
C PHE A 100 5.46 -4.00 9.66
N TYR A 101 4.19 -4.40 9.68
CA TYR A 101 3.77 -5.74 10.07
C TYR A 101 3.17 -6.54 8.92
N ASN A 102 3.01 -5.92 7.74
CA ASN A 102 2.29 -6.49 6.58
C ASN A 102 0.96 -7.14 6.99
N GLU A 103 0.26 -6.49 7.93
CA GLU A 103 -1.10 -6.87 8.30
C GLU A 103 -2.05 -6.35 7.21
N PRO A 104 -3.09 -7.11 6.85
CA PRO A 104 -3.30 -8.52 7.12
C PRO A 104 -2.38 -9.41 6.27
N VAL A 105 -1.87 -10.50 6.86
CA VAL A 105 -0.88 -11.39 6.22
C VAL A 105 -1.42 -12.00 4.93
N GLY A 106 -0.68 -11.83 3.83
CA GLY A 106 -1.05 -12.35 2.51
C GLY A 106 -2.32 -11.72 1.92
N ASN A 107 -2.69 -10.52 2.37
CA ASN A 107 -3.70 -9.67 1.76
C ASN A 107 -3.48 -8.19 2.07
N SER A 108 -2.24 -7.71 2.08
CA SER A 108 -1.93 -6.35 2.53
C SER A 108 -1.75 -5.37 1.37
N LEU A 109 -2.32 -4.16 1.51
CA LEU A 109 -2.04 -3.01 0.63
C LEU A 109 -0.57 -2.54 0.65
N PHE A 110 0.22 -3.02 1.61
CA PHE A 110 1.66 -2.77 1.68
C PHE A 110 2.51 -3.94 1.17
N ASP A 111 1.88 -5.04 0.76
CA ASP A 111 2.55 -6.23 0.28
C ASP A 111 2.31 -6.40 -1.23
N PHE A 112 3.34 -6.13 -2.03
CA PHE A 112 3.28 -6.27 -3.50
C PHE A 112 2.89 -7.68 -3.97
N SER A 113 3.09 -8.73 -3.15
CA SER A 113 2.65 -10.08 -3.50
C SER A 113 1.12 -10.24 -3.47
N SER A 114 0.41 -9.31 -2.83
CA SER A 114 -1.06 -9.22 -2.82
C SER A 114 -1.63 -8.54 -4.07
N TYR A 115 -0.78 -8.08 -5.00
CA TYR A 115 -1.20 -7.39 -6.22
C TYR A 115 -1.11 -8.30 -7.44
N GLU A 116 -2.10 -8.22 -8.31
CA GLU A 116 -2.05 -8.80 -9.64
C GLU A 116 -1.23 -7.90 -10.57
N LYS A 117 -0.15 -8.45 -11.14
CA LYS A 117 0.70 -7.71 -12.10
C LYS A 117 0.25 -7.93 -13.53
N LYS A 118 -0.02 -6.85 -14.26
CA LYS A 118 -0.28 -6.84 -15.70
C LYS A 118 0.54 -5.74 -16.37
N GLY A 119 1.62 -6.12 -17.04
CA GLY A 119 2.62 -5.15 -17.53
C GLY A 119 3.24 -4.39 -16.36
N ASP A 120 3.21 -3.06 -16.44
CA ASP A 120 3.75 -2.16 -15.39
C ASP A 120 2.70 -1.81 -14.32
N THR A 121 1.49 -2.38 -14.44
CA THR A 121 0.37 -2.12 -13.53
C THR A 121 0.26 -3.21 -12.48
N HIS A 122 0.13 -2.82 -11.22
CA HIS A 122 -0.12 -3.69 -10.07
C HIS A 122 -1.50 -3.37 -9.52
N THR A 123 -2.42 -4.34 -9.56
CA THR A 123 -3.80 -4.14 -9.13
C THR A 123 -4.08 -4.91 -7.84
N TYR A 124 -4.55 -4.19 -6.82
CA TYR A 124 -5.13 -4.78 -5.62
C TYR A 124 -6.65 -4.71 -5.72
N THR A 125 -7.33 -5.82 -5.46
CA THR A 125 -8.79 -5.88 -5.45
C THR A 125 -9.27 -6.10 -4.02
N ILE A 126 -10.05 -5.16 -3.51
CA ILE A 126 -10.74 -5.31 -2.23
C ILE A 126 -11.90 -6.28 -2.44
N ASP A 127 -11.89 -7.43 -1.79
CA ASP A 127 -12.81 -8.53 -2.04
C ASP A 127 -13.47 -9.08 -0.76
N GLN A 128 -14.14 -10.22 -0.87
CA GLN A 128 -14.84 -10.84 0.25
C GLN A 128 -13.90 -11.26 1.38
N LYS A 129 -12.62 -11.56 1.09
CA LYS A 129 -11.61 -11.88 2.11
C LYS A 129 -11.36 -10.66 2.99
N ASN A 130 -11.22 -9.48 2.39
CA ASN A 130 -11.09 -8.22 3.13
C ASN A 130 -12.29 -7.98 4.05
N TYR A 131 -13.50 -8.09 3.50
CA TYR A 131 -14.74 -7.90 4.27
C TYR A 131 -14.86 -8.89 5.44
N ASN A 132 -14.48 -10.15 5.24
CA ASN A 132 -14.56 -11.18 6.27
C ASN A 132 -13.52 -11.00 7.39
N ASN A 133 -12.35 -10.44 7.05
CA ASN A 133 -11.31 -10.07 8.02
C ASN A 133 -11.64 -8.78 8.78
N ALA A 134 -12.50 -7.93 8.21
CA ALA A 134 -12.87 -6.66 8.81
C ALA A 134 -13.62 -6.86 10.13
N THR A 135 -13.20 -6.11 11.15
CA THR A 135 -13.80 -6.11 12.48
C THR A 135 -15.03 -5.20 12.48
N PRO A 136 -16.19 -5.66 13.02
CA PRO A 136 -17.35 -4.80 13.20
C PRO A 136 -17.04 -3.62 14.14
N CYS A 137 -17.50 -2.43 13.79
CA CYS A 137 -17.41 -1.25 14.65
C CYS A 137 -18.56 -1.25 15.68
N GLU A 138 -18.31 -0.79 16.91
CA GLU A 138 -19.36 -0.54 17.91
C GLU A 138 -20.03 0.82 17.63
N GLY A 139 -20.65 0.96 16.46
CA GLY A 139 -21.18 2.21 15.91
C GLY A 139 -20.53 2.60 14.58
N PRO A 140 -20.71 3.84 14.10
CA PRO A 140 -20.05 4.31 12.89
C PRO A 140 -18.52 4.25 13.00
N CYS A 141 -17.85 3.77 11.94
CA CYS A 141 -16.39 3.73 11.87
C CYS A 141 -15.82 5.14 11.57
N TYR A 142 -15.64 5.94 12.63
CA TYR A 142 -15.09 7.30 12.55
C TYR A 142 -13.58 7.36 12.34
#